data_AF-C6C3X5-F1
#
_entry.id   AF-C6C3X5-F1
#
_cell.length_a   1.000
_cell.length_b   1.000
_cell.length_c   1.000
_cell.angle_alpha   90.00
_cell.angle_beta   90.00
_cell.angle_gamma   90.00
#
_symmetry.space_group_name_H-M   'P 1'
#
loop_
_entity.id
_entity.type
_entity.pdbx_description
1 polymer ?
#
loop_
_entity_poly.entity_id
_entity_poly.type
_entity_poly.pdbx_seq_one_letter_code
_entity_poly.pdbx_strand_id
1 'polypeptide(L)'
;MKHLIKFSLILSTSLMAIPAFSAPFSNVEICKAAISMEFAKEPKIMKTKMNGDLVNLQYHRPSDNSLWKYQCKMIEGSRVLWRTAGSDSEPNYIGRWRDNPNDALITYTEENGVLKMTNSQAGEQTFKHADLK
;
A
#
# COMPACT_ATOMS: atom_id res chain seq x y z
N MET A 1 13.22 74.34 -4.25
CA MET A 1 12.74 73.35 -5.24
C MET A 1 12.58 72.02 -4.51
N LYS A 2 11.37 71.45 -4.50
CA LYS A 2 11.00 70.24 -3.73
C LYS A 2 11.30 69.00 -4.56
N HIS A 3 12.27 68.18 -4.18
CA HIS A 3 12.43 66.83 -4.72
C HIS A 3 11.83 65.84 -3.72
N LEU A 4 10.59 65.40 -3.97
CA LEU A 4 10.00 64.25 -3.29
C LEU A 4 10.47 62.97 -4.00
N ILE A 5 11.34 62.21 -3.34
CA ILE A 5 11.67 60.84 -3.73
C ILE A 5 10.54 59.95 -3.21
N LYS A 6 9.77 59.34 -4.12
CA LYS A 6 8.73 58.35 -3.79
C LYS A 6 9.39 56.97 -3.69
N PHE A 7 9.67 56.53 -2.47
CA PHE A 7 10.04 55.14 -2.19
C PHE A 7 8.77 54.27 -2.26
N SER A 8 8.60 53.53 -3.35
CA SER A 8 7.55 52.54 -3.48
C SER A 8 8.00 51.25 -2.80
N LEU A 9 7.38 50.92 -1.67
CA LEU A 9 7.67 49.70 -0.89
C LEU A 9 7.08 48.49 -1.63
N ILE A 10 7.92 47.70 -2.31
CA ILE A 10 7.50 46.45 -2.94
C ILE A 10 7.43 45.39 -1.84
N LEU A 11 6.23 45.07 -1.39
CA LEU A 11 5.98 44.01 -0.40
C LEU A 11 6.03 42.65 -1.11
N SER A 12 7.20 42.02 -1.11
CA SER A 12 7.40 40.66 -1.65
C SER A 12 6.77 39.63 -0.72
N THR A 13 5.56 39.19 -1.03
CA THR A 13 4.90 38.06 -0.35
C THR A 13 5.56 36.75 -0.77
N SER A 14 6.47 36.22 0.06
CA SER A 14 6.99 34.87 -0.10
C SER A 14 5.87 33.87 0.16
N LEU A 15 5.40 33.16 -0.88
CA LEU A 15 4.52 32.01 -0.71
C LEU A 15 5.30 30.91 0.01
N MET A 16 5.01 30.68 1.30
CA MET A 16 5.41 29.45 1.97
C MET A 16 4.56 28.31 1.41
N ALA A 17 5.19 27.38 0.70
CA ALA A 17 4.55 26.13 0.30
C ALA A 17 4.28 25.30 1.56
N ILE A 18 3.00 25.10 1.88
CA ILE A 18 2.59 24.18 2.94
C ILE A 18 2.79 22.76 2.41
N PRO A 19 3.54 21.88 3.10
CA PRO A 19 3.67 20.49 2.68
C PRO A 19 2.29 19.84 2.65
N ALA A 20 1.94 19.25 1.50
CA ALA A 20 0.68 18.52 1.36
C ALA A 20 0.76 17.23 2.18
N PHE A 21 -0.01 17.14 3.26
CA PHE A 21 -0.12 15.92 4.04
C PHE A 21 -1.02 14.94 3.28
N SER A 22 -0.45 13.83 2.79
CA SER A 22 -1.25 12.73 2.26
C SER A 22 -1.89 11.98 3.41
N ALA A 23 -3.12 11.49 3.20
CA ALA A 23 -3.70 10.52 4.13
C ALA A 23 -2.79 9.29 4.23
N PRO A 24 -2.72 8.63 5.41
CA PRO A 24 -2.01 7.36 5.54
C PRO A 24 -2.71 6.27 4.74
N PHE A 25 -1.97 5.27 4.31
CA PHE A 25 -2.51 4.10 3.64
C PHE A 25 -3.28 3.23 4.64
N SER A 26 -4.46 2.79 4.22
CA SER A 26 -5.27 1.88 5.00
C SER A 26 -4.69 0.46 5.01
N ASN A 27 -5.04 -0.32 6.03
CA ASN A 27 -4.73 -1.75 6.10
C ASN A 27 -5.17 -2.53 4.84
N VAL A 28 -6.29 -2.13 4.23
CA VAL A 28 -6.78 -2.70 2.98
C VAL A 28 -5.84 -2.42 1.82
N GLU A 29 -5.39 -1.17 1.69
CA GLU A 29 -4.44 -0.75 0.65
C GLU A 29 -3.09 -1.45 0.83
N ILE A 30 -2.57 -1.52 2.04
CA ILE A 30 -1.32 -2.22 2.37
C ILE A 30 -1.41 -3.72 2.02
N CYS A 31 -2.52 -4.39 2.35
CA CYS A 31 -2.73 -5.79 1.98
C CYS A 31 -2.79 -5.98 0.46
N LYS A 32 -3.49 -5.12 -0.28
CA LYS A 32 -3.50 -5.15 -1.74
C LYS A 32 -2.09 -5.00 -2.31
N ALA A 33 -1.31 -4.05 -1.81
CA ALA A 33 0.07 -3.82 -2.23
C ALA A 33 0.97 -5.05 -1.97
N ALA A 34 0.86 -5.66 -0.79
CA ALA A 34 1.60 -6.86 -0.42
C ALA A 34 1.25 -8.08 -1.30
N ILE A 35 -0.03 -8.33 -1.58
CA ILE A 35 -0.41 -9.44 -2.47
C ILE A 35 -0.05 -9.13 -3.93
N SER A 36 -0.09 -7.84 -4.31
CA SER A 36 0.30 -7.39 -5.65
C SER A 36 1.76 -7.68 -5.94
N MET A 37 2.67 -7.32 -5.03
CA MET A 37 4.09 -7.58 -5.18
C MET A 37 4.42 -9.09 -5.12
N GLU A 38 3.78 -9.84 -4.22
CA GLU A 38 4.09 -11.26 -3.99
C GLU A 38 3.76 -12.12 -5.22
N PHE A 39 2.66 -11.79 -5.92
CA PHE A 39 2.14 -12.60 -7.02
C PHE A 39 2.19 -11.92 -8.39
N ALA A 40 2.78 -10.72 -8.46
CA ALA A 40 2.77 -9.87 -9.65
C ALA A 40 1.36 -9.75 -10.25
N LYS A 41 0.39 -9.33 -9.43
CA LYS A 41 -1.01 -9.13 -9.82
C LYS A 41 -1.44 -7.70 -9.57
N GLU A 42 -2.27 -7.16 -10.45
CA GLU A 42 -2.73 -5.78 -10.34
C GLU A 42 -3.65 -5.60 -9.12
N PRO A 43 -3.47 -4.56 -8.29
CA PRO A 43 -4.34 -4.36 -7.12
C PRO A 43 -5.82 -4.19 -7.46
N LYS A 44 -6.14 -3.66 -8.65
CA LYS A 44 -7.52 -3.37 -9.10
C LYS A 44 -8.41 -4.62 -9.24
N ILE A 45 -7.83 -5.81 -9.43
CA ILE A 45 -8.61 -7.06 -9.52
C ILE A 45 -8.95 -7.64 -8.14
N MET A 46 -8.38 -7.06 -7.07
CA MET A 46 -8.48 -7.57 -5.72
C MET A 46 -9.72 -7.00 -5.02
N LYS A 47 -10.59 -7.91 -4.58
CA LYS A 47 -11.74 -7.60 -3.74
C LYS A 47 -11.35 -7.85 -2.29
N THR A 48 -11.70 -6.92 -1.41
CA THR A 48 -11.27 -6.96 0.00
C THR A 48 -12.44 -6.77 0.95
N LYS A 49 -12.33 -7.35 2.15
CA LYS A 49 -13.26 -7.15 3.26
C LYS A 49 -12.51 -7.21 4.58
N MET A 50 -12.77 -6.24 5.47
CA MET A 50 -12.26 -6.30 6.84
C MET A 50 -12.98 -7.39 7.64
N ASN A 51 -12.23 -8.10 8.46
CA ASN A 51 -12.73 -9.11 9.40
C ASN A 51 -11.97 -8.99 10.73
N GLY A 52 -12.47 -8.13 11.63
CA GLY A 52 -11.68 -7.66 12.76
C GLY A 52 -10.41 -6.97 12.27
N ASP A 53 -9.26 -7.40 12.77
CA ASP A 53 -7.95 -6.86 12.38
C ASP A 53 -7.38 -7.50 11.10
N LEU A 54 -8.07 -8.49 10.53
CA LEU A 54 -7.64 -9.16 9.30
C LEU A 54 -8.25 -8.49 8.07
N VAL A 55 -7.46 -8.43 7.00
CA VAL A 55 -7.96 -8.11 5.66
C VAL A 55 -8.15 -9.42 4.91
N ASN A 56 -9.39 -9.79 4.63
CA ASN A 56 -9.69 -10.85 3.68
C ASN A 56 -9.58 -10.28 2.26
N LEU A 57 -8.83 -10.94 1.39
CA LEU A 57 -8.60 -10.52 0.01
C LEU A 57 -8.86 -11.68 -0.93
N GLN A 58 -9.49 -11.42 -2.07
CA GLN A 58 -9.64 -12.42 -3.13
C GLN A 58 -9.54 -11.79 -4.52
N TYR A 59 -9.11 -12.58 -5.50
CA TYR A 59 -9.18 -12.21 -6.91
C TYR A 59 -9.36 -13.44 -7.80
N HIS A 60 -9.90 -13.23 -8.99
CA HIS A 60 -9.82 -14.23 -10.07
C HIS A 60 -8.58 -13.92 -10.90
N ARG A 61 -7.70 -14.91 -11.07
CA ARG A 61 -6.45 -14.74 -11.79
C ARG A 61 -6.74 -14.57 -13.29
N PRO A 62 -6.27 -13.51 -13.96
CA PRO A 62 -6.63 -13.26 -15.36
C PRO A 62 -6.21 -14.35 -16.35
N SER A 63 -5.16 -15.11 -16.06
CA SER A 63 -4.60 -16.11 -16.98
C SER A 63 -5.46 -17.38 -17.12
N ASP A 64 -6.18 -17.76 -16.07
CA ASP A 64 -6.92 -19.03 -16.00
C ASP A 64 -8.28 -18.92 -15.28
N ASN A 65 -8.65 -17.71 -14.87
CA ASN A 65 -9.87 -17.39 -14.13
C ASN A 65 -10.01 -18.13 -12.78
N SER A 66 -8.94 -18.73 -12.25
CA SER A 66 -8.99 -19.39 -10.94
C SER A 66 -9.15 -18.38 -9.80
N LEU A 67 -10.00 -18.68 -8.82
CA LEU A 67 -10.18 -17.91 -7.60
C LEU A 67 -9.04 -18.20 -6.62
N TRP A 68 -8.43 -17.12 -6.12
CA TRP A 68 -7.45 -17.17 -5.05
C TRP A 68 -7.90 -16.27 -3.90
N LYS A 69 -7.77 -16.78 -2.68
CA LYS A 69 -8.12 -16.07 -1.45
C LYS A 69 -6.91 -16.00 -0.52
N TYR A 70 -6.76 -14.85 0.12
CA TYR A 70 -5.68 -14.56 1.04
C TYR A 70 -6.21 -13.81 2.26
N GLN A 71 -5.45 -13.87 3.34
CA GLN A 71 -5.64 -13.01 4.51
C GLN A 71 -4.35 -12.29 4.80
N CYS A 72 -4.44 -10.99 5.10
CA CYS A 72 -3.33 -10.19 5.61
C CYS A 72 -3.59 -9.73 7.04
N LYS A 73 -2.51 -9.54 7.80
CA LYS A 73 -2.49 -8.73 9.02
C LYS A 73 -1.24 -7.88 9.04
N MET A 74 -1.39 -6.64 9.50
CA MET A 74 -0.27 -5.73 9.74
C MET A 74 0.14 -5.90 11.19
N ILE A 75 1.43 -6.05 11.42
CA ILE A 75 2.00 -6.23 12.75
C ILE A 75 3.01 -5.10 13.04
N GLU A 76 3.45 -5.02 14.29
CA GLU A 76 4.43 -4.03 14.74
C GLU A 76 5.67 -3.97 13.85
N GLY A 77 6.23 -2.77 13.67
CA GLY A 77 7.39 -2.54 12.81
C GLY A 77 7.08 -2.48 11.31
N SER A 78 5.84 -2.12 10.94
CA SER A 78 5.41 -1.97 9.54
C SER A 78 5.63 -3.21 8.68
N ARG A 79 5.29 -4.38 9.25
CA ARG A 79 5.40 -5.68 8.58
C ARG A 79 4.02 -6.22 8.21
N VAL A 80 3.93 -6.83 7.04
CA VAL A 80 2.74 -7.55 6.59
C VAL A 80 2.98 -9.04 6.70
N LEU A 81 2.07 -9.75 7.38
CA LEU A 81 1.98 -11.20 7.31
C LEU A 81 0.77 -11.58 6.48
N TRP A 82 0.95 -12.56 5.60
CA TRP A 82 -0.14 -13.09 4.79
C TRP A 82 -0.22 -14.62 4.88
N ARG A 83 -1.38 -15.17 4.50
CA ARG A 83 -1.60 -16.60 4.30
C ARG A 83 -2.63 -16.87 3.21
N THR A 84 -2.59 -18.06 2.63
CA THR A 84 -3.67 -18.57 1.78
C THR A 84 -4.93 -18.79 2.62
N ALA A 85 -6.09 -18.42 2.08
CA ALA A 85 -7.40 -18.58 2.72
C ALA A 85 -8.40 -19.27 1.78
N GLY A 86 -7.87 -20.12 0.90
CA GLY A 86 -8.61 -20.97 -0.01
C GLY A 86 -8.37 -20.64 -1.48
N SER A 87 -8.85 -21.54 -2.33
CA SER A 87 -8.87 -21.43 -3.79
C SER A 87 -10.14 -22.10 -4.33
N ASP A 88 -10.28 -22.22 -5.65
CA ASP A 88 -11.34 -23.05 -6.24
C ASP A 88 -11.22 -24.53 -5.85
N SER A 89 -10.01 -25.09 -5.88
CA SER A 89 -9.77 -26.50 -5.57
C SER A 89 -9.91 -26.81 -4.08
N GLU A 90 -9.61 -25.82 -3.24
CA GLU A 90 -9.61 -25.97 -1.78
C GLU A 90 -10.28 -24.76 -1.11
N PRO A 91 -11.62 -24.62 -1.22
CA PRO A 91 -12.33 -23.40 -0.84
C PRO A 91 -12.27 -23.07 0.66
N ASN A 92 -12.03 -24.08 1.49
CA ASN A 92 -11.96 -23.97 2.96
C ASN A 92 -10.53 -24.12 3.50
N TYR A 93 -9.51 -24.23 2.64
CA TYR A 93 -8.14 -24.38 3.09
C TYR A 93 -7.63 -23.08 3.71
N ILE A 94 -7.06 -23.19 4.91
CA ILE A 94 -6.39 -22.10 5.60
C ILE A 94 -4.92 -22.46 5.73
N GLY A 95 -4.06 -21.71 5.05
CA GLY A 95 -2.63 -21.88 5.11
C GLY A 95 -2.03 -21.40 6.43
N ARG A 96 -0.77 -21.77 6.67
CA ARG A 96 0.05 -21.14 7.71
C ARG A 96 0.33 -19.68 7.36
N TRP A 97 0.60 -18.87 8.37
CA TRP A 97 1.16 -17.54 8.17
C TRP A 97 2.56 -17.64 7.55
N ARG A 98 2.93 -16.64 6.74
CA ARG A 98 4.27 -16.49 6.18
C ARG A 98 5.18 -15.73 7.13
N ASP A 99 5.52 -16.36 8.26
CA ASP A 99 6.32 -15.80 9.34
C ASP A 99 7.60 -16.61 9.66
N ASN A 100 7.87 -17.69 8.93
CA ASN A 100 9.08 -18.49 9.13
C ASN A 100 10.32 -17.83 8.50
N PRO A 101 11.54 -18.18 8.94
CA PRO A 101 12.78 -17.59 8.44
C PRO A 101 13.00 -17.70 6.92
N ASN A 102 12.42 -18.72 6.28
CA ASN A 102 12.53 -18.94 4.83
C ASN A 102 11.40 -18.28 4.03
N ASP A 103 10.38 -17.73 4.70
CA ASP A 103 9.33 -16.98 4.00
C ASP A 103 9.84 -15.57 3.66
N ALA A 104 9.26 -14.96 2.63
CA ALA A 104 9.57 -13.58 2.29
C ALA A 104 9.17 -12.64 3.45
N LEU A 105 10.10 -11.75 3.82
CA LEU A 105 9.83 -10.66 4.75
C LEU A 105 9.24 -9.50 3.95
N ILE A 106 7.98 -9.16 4.21
CA ILE A 106 7.28 -8.05 3.57
C ILE A 106 7.12 -6.90 4.57
N THR A 107 7.71 -5.75 4.26
CA THR A 107 7.64 -4.52 5.06
C THR A 107 7.18 -3.34 4.21
N TYR A 108 6.80 -2.24 4.87
CA TYR A 108 6.40 -1.02 4.19
C TYR A 108 6.84 0.26 4.90
N THR A 109 6.96 1.32 4.12
CA THR A 109 7.13 2.69 4.59
C THR A 109 6.20 3.62 3.82
N GLU A 110 5.71 4.66 4.49
CA GLU A 110 4.83 5.66 3.89
C GLU A 110 5.50 7.02 3.94
N GLU A 111 5.70 7.64 2.77
CA GLU A 111 6.29 8.97 2.68
C GLU A 111 5.64 9.74 1.52
N ASN A 112 5.23 10.98 1.78
CA ASN A 112 4.71 11.89 0.75
C ASN A 112 3.61 11.29 -0.15
N GLY A 113 2.70 10.49 0.43
CA GLY A 113 1.61 9.83 -0.29
C GLY A 113 2.03 8.66 -1.18
N VAL A 114 3.24 8.13 -0.96
CA VAL A 114 3.77 6.94 -1.60
C VAL A 114 3.97 5.85 -0.56
N LEU A 115 3.37 4.69 -0.82
CA LEU A 115 3.62 3.45 -0.08
C LEU A 115 4.75 2.72 -0.78
N LYS A 116 5.90 2.59 -0.12
CA LYS A 116 6.97 1.71 -0.58
C LYS A 116 6.85 0.36 0.13
N MET A 117 6.70 -0.69 -0.64
CA MET A 117 6.73 -2.08 -0.18
C MET A 117 8.11 -2.68 -0.46
N THR A 118 8.65 -3.42 0.52
CA THR A 118 9.89 -4.19 0.36
C THR A 118 9.58 -5.65 0.64
N ASN A 119 10.04 -6.54 -0.25
CA ASN A 119 9.97 -7.98 -0.11
C ASN A 119 11.39 -8.54 -0.22
N SER A 120 11.83 -9.30 0.78
CA SER A 120 13.21 -9.80 0.84
C SER A 120 13.60 -10.75 -0.31
N GLN A 121 12.62 -11.26 -1.07
CA GLN A 121 12.84 -12.18 -2.19
C GLN A 121 12.49 -11.58 -3.56
N ALA A 122 11.59 -10.58 -3.59
CA ALA A 122 11.10 -9.97 -4.83
C ALA A 122 11.54 -8.51 -5.06
N GLY A 123 12.21 -7.88 -4.09
CA GLY A 123 12.70 -6.50 -4.18
C GLY A 123 11.69 -5.46 -3.69
N GLU A 124 11.76 -4.24 -4.25
CA GLU A 124 10.91 -3.11 -3.84
C GLU A 124 9.88 -2.74 -4.91
N GLN A 125 8.72 -2.27 -4.47
CA GLN A 125 7.69 -1.69 -5.33
C GLN A 125 7.02 -0.50 -4.64
N THR A 126 6.61 0.51 -5.41
CA THR A 126 5.90 1.68 -4.87
C THR A 126 4.48 1.75 -5.38
N PHE A 127 3.59 2.30 -4.57
CA PHE A 127 2.18 2.48 -4.86
C PHE A 127 1.71 3.85 -4.37
N LYS A 128 0.79 4.46 -5.13
CA LYS A 128 -0.03 5.58 -4.71
C LYS A 128 -1.43 5.08 -4.34
N HIS A 129 -2.20 5.86 -3.62
CA HIS A 129 -3.61 5.53 -3.33
C HIS A 129 -4.41 5.19 -4.59
N ALA A 130 -4.15 5.85 -5.71
CA ALA A 130 -4.83 5.60 -6.98
C ALA A 130 -4.56 4.19 -7.54
N ASP A 131 -3.40 3.62 -7.24
CA ASP A 131 -3.01 2.28 -7.72
C ASP A 131 -3.72 1.17 -6.95
N LEU A 132 -4.25 1.46 -5.77
CA LEU A 132 -4.79 0.49 -4.81
C LEU A 132 -6.33 0.54 -4.68
N LYS A 133 -7.00 1.39 -5.46
CA LYS A 133 -8.46 1.49 -5.50
C LYS A 133 -9.07 0.37 -6.33
#